data_AF-A0A9W9AY27-F1
#
_entry.id   AF-A0A9W9AY27-F1
#
_cell.length_a   1.000
_cell.length_b   1.000
_cell.length_c   1.000
_cell.angle_alpha   90.00
_cell.angle_beta   90.00
_cell.angle_gamma   90.00
#
_symmetry.space_group_name_H-M   'P 1'
#
loop_
_entity.id
_entity.type
_entity.pdbx_description
1 polymer ?
#
loop_
_entity_poly.entity_id
_entity_poly.type
_entity_poly.pdbx_seq_one_letter_code
_entity_poly.pdbx_strand_id
1 'polypeptide(L)'
;MCLQPNIGSDPSWVWKVAAEYSETPPTSETLAIRFANSENAPEFKKEFGATQKTNAALKGGAPAEASLIEEKKAEAEKEEKEDKDIKKEEKK
;
A
#
# COMPACT_ATOMS: atom_id res chain seq x y z
N MET A 1 -6.92 8.41 -2.71
CA MET A 1 -6.02 8.23 -1.54
C MET A 1 -5.02 7.15 -1.90
N CYS A 2 -3.76 7.20 -1.48
CA CYS A 2 -2.76 6.18 -1.85
C CYS A 2 -2.05 5.70 -0.60
N LEU A 3 -1.94 4.37 -0.43
CA LEU A 3 -1.20 3.76 0.67
C LEU A 3 0.28 3.67 0.27
N GLN A 4 1.15 4.21 1.12
CA GLN A 4 2.59 4.12 0.95
C GLN A 4 3.19 3.25 2.06
N PRO A 5 4.18 2.39 1.76
CA PRO A 5 4.85 1.60 2.78
C PRO A 5 5.59 2.52 3.76
N ASN A 6 5.56 2.18 5.05
CA ASN A 6 6.32 2.90 6.06
C ASN A 6 7.75 2.32 6.18
N ILE A 7 8.76 3.15 5.91
CA ILE A 7 10.16 2.74 5.94
C ILE A 7 10.56 2.35 7.38
N GLY A 8 11.09 1.13 7.55
CA GLY A 8 11.55 0.62 8.85
C GLY A 8 10.44 0.07 9.76
N SER A 9 9.22 -0.06 9.24
CA SER A 9 8.09 -0.64 9.97
C SER A 9 7.23 -1.49 9.02
N ASP A 10 7.71 -2.67 8.67
CA ASP A 10 6.81 -3.72 8.20
C ASP A 10 6.04 -4.28 9.42
N PRO A 11 4.72 -4.52 9.35
CA PRO A 11 3.80 -4.37 8.22
C PRO A 11 2.88 -3.14 8.42
N SER A 12 3.23 -1.96 7.87
CA SER A 12 2.44 -0.72 8.06
C SER A 12 2.33 0.18 6.83
N TRP A 13 1.21 0.92 6.76
CA TRP A 13 0.87 1.83 5.65
C TRP A 13 0.68 3.26 6.13
N VAL A 14 1.02 4.23 5.29
CA VAL A 14 0.84 5.68 5.51
C VAL A 14 0.02 6.27 4.36
N TRP A 15 -0.93 7.16 4.66
CA TRP A 15 -1.70 7.90 3.64
C TRP A 15 -2.18 9.26 4.15
N LYS A 16 -2.57 10.13 3.22
CA LYS A 16 -3.16 11.44 3.52
C LYS A 16 -4.68 11.40 3.37
N VAL A 17 -5.39 11.98 4.32
CA VAL A 17 -6.85 12.18 4.32
C VAL A 17 -7.12 13.68 4.32
N ALA A 18 -7.95 14.15 3.38
CA ALA A 18 -8.22 15.58 3.24
C ALA A 18 -9.27 16.11 4.23
N ALA A 19 -10.18 15.25 4.68
CA ALA A 19 -11.25 15.57 5.61
C ALA A 19 -11.52 14.35 6.50
N GLU A 20 -10.78 14.25 7.60
CA GLU A 20 -10.96 13.27 8.67
C GLU A 20 -11.97 13.82 9.69
N TYR A 21 -12.88 12.96 10.16
CA TYR A 21 -14.04 13.34 10.97
C TYR A 21 -14.00 12.79 12.40
N SER A 22 -12.84 12.30 12.86
CA SER A 22 -12.62 11.91 14.25
C SER A 22 -12.79 13.09 15.21
N GLU A 23 -12.46 14.29 14.74
CA GLU A 23 -12.59 15.56 15.45
C GLU A 23 -13.60 16.50 14.76
N THR A 24 -13.98 17.57 15.45
CA THR A 24 -14.82 18.64 14.89
C THR A 24 -14.13 19.99 15.12
N PRO A 25 -13.85 20.78 14.06
CA PRO A 25 -14.18 20.58 12.64
C PRO A 25 -13.30 19.52 11.94
N PRO A 26 -13.67 19.04 10.74
CA PRO A 26 -12.87 18.07 10.00
C PRO A 26 -11.48 18.59 9.65
N THR A 27 -10.47 17.73 9.81
CA THR A 27 -9.05 18.06 9.66
C THR A 27 -8.43 17.31 8.48
N SER A 28 -7.36 17.89 7.92
CA SER A 28 -6.50 17.17 6.97
C SER A 28 -5.38 16.49 7.75
N GLU A 29 -5.26 15.17 7.63
CA GLU A 29 -4.36 14.37 8.45
C GLU A 29 -3.53 13.41 7.61
N THR A 30 -2.33 13.10 8.12
CA THR A 30 -1.51 12.00 7.59
C THR A 30 -1.56 10.87 8.59
N LEU A 31 -2.22 9.78 8.19
CA LEU A 31 -2.47 8.63 9.04
C LEU A 31 -1.47 7.52 8.74
N ALA A 32 -1.13 6.75 9.77
CA ALA A 32 -0.34 5.53 9.65
C ALA A 32 -1.05 4.40 10.41
N ILE A 33 -1.12 3.23 9.80
CA ILE A 33 -1.67 2.02 10.43
C ILE A 33 -0.63 0.91 10.41
N ARG A 34 -0.40 0.29 11.57
CA ARG A 34 0.44 -0.91 11.72
C ARG A 34 -0.43 -2.10 12.05
N PHE A 35 -0.17 -3.21 11.37
CA PHE A 35 -0.84 -4.47 11.67
C PHE A 35 0.03 -5.32 12.60
N ALA A 36 -0.60 -6.13 13.44
CA ALA A 36 0.11 -7.07 14.30
C ALA A 36 0.74 -8.22 13.49
N ASN A 37 0.06 -8.66 12.42
CA ASN A 37 0.46 -9.80 11.60
C ASN A 37 0.84 -9.34 10.20
N SER A 38 1.86 -9.98 9.61
CA SER A 38 2.37 -9.66 8.26
C SER A 38 1.36 -9.96 7.14
N GLU A 39 0.36 -10.80 7.40
CA GLU A 39 -0.69 -11.17 6.44
C GLU A 39 -1.77 -10.09 6.27
N ASN A 40 -2.03 -9.30 7.32
CA ASN A 40 -3.16 -8.36 7.31
C ASN A 40 -2.85 -7.08 6.53
N ALA A 41 -1.59 -6.64 6.48
CA ALA A 41 -1.21 -5.46 5.71
C ALA A 41 -1.45 -5.60 4.20
N PRO A 42 -1.02 -6.69 3.52
CA PRO A 42 -1.32 -6.85 2.10
C PRO A 42 -2.82 -7.02 1.85
N GLU A 43 -3.55 -7.72 2.72
CA GLU A 43 -5.01 -7.86 2.62
C GLU A 43 -5.71 -6.49 2.72
N PHE A 44 -5.31 -5.66 3.69
CA PHE A 44 -5.82 -4.30 3.81
C PHE A 44 -5.56 -3.48 2.55
N LYS A 45 -4.34 -3.55 1.98
CA LYS A 45 -4.02 -2.83 0.74
C LYS A 45 -4.90 -3.27 -0.43
N LYS A 46 -5.14 -4.58 -0.57
CA LYS A 46 -6.02 -5.16 -1.59
C LYS A 46 -7.46 -4.64 -1.44
N GLU A 47 -8.03 -4.74 -0.25
CA GLU A 47 -9.42 -4.36 0.00
C GLU A 47 -9.63 -2.84 -0.09
N PHE A 48 -8.66 -2.06 0.39
CA PHE A 48 -8.66 -0.60 0.25
C PHE A 48 -8.68 -0.19 -1.22
N GLY A 49 -7.86 -0.82 -2.07
CA GLY A 49 -7.86 -0.57 -3.52
C GLY A 49 -9.15 -1.01 -4.21
N ALA A 50 -9.75 -2.13 -3.80
CA ALA A 50 -11.04 -2.59 -4.32
C ALA A 50 -12.17 -1.59 -3.97
N THR A 51 -12.21 -1.15 -2.72
CA THR A 51 -13.20 -0.18 -2.24
C THR A 51 -13.10 1.16 -2.96
N GLN A 52 -11.89 1.62 -3.29
CA GLN A 52 -11.71 2.83 -4.11
C GLN A 52 -12.35 2.72 -5.49
N LYS A 53 -12.22 1.56 -6.15
CA LYS A 53 -12.86 1.30 -7.44
C LYS A 53 -14.38 1.29 -7.31
N THR A 54 -14.90 0.64 -6.27
CA THR A 54 -16.34 0.63 -5.97
C THR A 54 -16.88 2.05 -5.76
N ASN A 55 -16.20 2.85 -4.94
CA ASN A 55 -16.60 4.24 -4.67
C ASN A 55 -16.54 5.12 -5.95
N ALA A 56 -15.54 4.89 -6.81
CA ALA A 56 -15.46 5.59 -8.09
C ALA A 56 -16.62 5.21 -9.02
N ALA A 57 -16.95 3.92 -9.11
CA ALA A 57 -18.08 3.43 -9.90
C ALA A 57 -19.42 4.00 -9.40
N LEU A 58 -19.62 4.06 -8.07
CA LEU A 58 -20.82 4.64 -7.46
C LEU A 58 -20.96 6.15 -7.68
N LYS A 59 -19.84 6.86 -7.91
CA LYS A 59 -19.83 8.31 -8.17
C LYS A 59 -20.22 8.71 -9.60
N GLY A 60 -20.43 7.74 -10.51
CA GLY A 60 -20.97 8.02 -11.85
C GLY A 60 -19.97 8.53 -12.91
N GLY A 61 -18.69 8.13 -12.85
CA GLY A 61 -17.70 8.46 -13.89
C GLY A 61 -16.46 7.56 -13.87
N ALA A 62 -16.03 7.13 -15.06
CA ALA A 62 -15.03 6.11 -15.41
C ALA A 62 -13.57 6.35 -14.86
N PRO A 63 -12.63 5.39 -15.04
CA PRO A 63 -11.71 4.90 -14.01
C PRO A 63 -10.48 5.78 -13.73
N ALA A 64 -10.04 5.81 -12.48
CA ALA A 64 -8.70 6.23 -12.11
C ALA A 64 -7.71 5.10 -12.38
N GLU A 65 -7.30 4.96 -13.65
CA GLU A 65 -6.09 4.24 -14.04
C GLU A 65 -4.86 5.01 -13.52
N ALA A 66 -4.46 4.76 -12.27
CA ALA A 66 -3.18 5.25 -11.75
C ALA A 66 -2.50 4.32 -10.73
N SER A 67 -3.01 3.11 -10.49
CA SER A 67 -2.42 2.21 -9.49
C SER A 67 -2.03 0.83 -10.00
N LEU A 68 -2.23 0.52 -11.29
CA LEU A 68 -1.82 -0.78 -11.87
C LEU A 68 -0.41 -0.77 -12.50
N ILE A 69 0.25 0.39 -12.65
CA ILE A 69 1.56 0.47 -13.32
C ILE A 69 2.71 0.12 -12.37
N GLU A 70 2.54 0.25 -11.06
CA GLU A 70 3.62 -0.03 -10.10
C GLU A 70 3.72 -1.50 -9.68
N GLU A 71 2.62 -2.28 -9.72
CA GLU A 71 2.63 -3.68 -9.29
C GLU A 71 3.39 -4.60 -10.27
N LYS A 72 3.38 -4.33 -11.58
CA LYS A 72 4.14 -5.18 -12.53
C LYS A 72 5.65 -4.92 -12.59
N LYS A 73 6.14 -3.78 -12.10
CA LYS A 73 7.58 -3.44 -12.20
C LYS A 73 8.33 -3.67 -10.89
N ALA A 74 7.67 -3.58 -9.74
CA ALA A 74 8.31 -3.76 -8.44
C ALA A 74 8.45 -5.24 -8.02
N GLU A 75 7.57 -6.14 -8.49
CA GLU A 75 7.62 -7.57 -8.16
C GLU A 75 8.77 -8.29 -8.89
N ALA A 76 9.07 -7.88 -10.13
CA ALA A 76 10.17 -8.44 -10.92
C ALA A 76 11.58 -8.06 -10.42
N GLU A 77 11.74 -6.93 -9.72
CA GLU A 77 13.06 -6.47 -9.22
C GLU A 77 13.41 -7.02 -7.83
N LYS A 78 12.45 -7.53 -7.06
CA LYS A 78 12.71 -8.14 -5.75
C LYS A 78 13.11 -9.61 -5.84
N GLU A 79 12.53 -10.40 -6.74
CA GLU A 79 12.92 -11.81 -6.90
C GLU A 79 14.35 -11.99 -7.43
N GLU A 80 14.88 -11.07 -8.24
CA GLU A 80 16.23 -11.21 -8.83
C GLU A 80 17.39 -10.88 -7.86
N LYS A 81 17.10 -10.18 -6.74
CA LYS A 81 18.12 -9.85 -5.73
C LYS A 81 18.26 -10.90 -4.64
N GLU A 82 17.23 -11.68 -4.36
CA GLU A 82 17.27 -12.70 -3.30
C GLU A 82 18.04 -13.98 -3.71
N ASP A 83 18.05 -14.38 -4.99
CA ASP A 83 18.85 -15.55 -5.47
C ASP A 83 20.37 -15.26 -5.46
N LYS A 84 20.79 -13.99 -5.61
CA LYS A 84 22.22 -13.64 -5.70
C LYS A 84 22.94 -13.56 -4.36
N ASP A 85 22.25 -13.25 -3.26
CA ASP A 85 22.89 -13.20 -1.93
C ASP A 85 23.04 -14.60 -1.31
N ILE A 86 22.11 -15.52 -1.55
CA ILE A 86 22.18 -16.89 -0.99
C ILE A 86 23.36 -17.69 -1.60
N LYS A 87 23.69 -17.51 -2.88
CA LYS A 87 24.84 -18.20 -3.52
C LYS A 87 26.22 -17.69 -3.11
N LYS A 88 26.33 -16.55 -2.43
CA LYS A 88 27.63 -15.99 -2.01
C LYS A 88 28.08 -16.46 -0.63
N GLU A 89 27.16 -16.91 0.23
CA GLU A 89 27.50 -17.41 1.57
C GLU A 89 27.95 -18.88 1.59
N GLU A 90 27.55 -19.73 0.63
CA GLU A 90 27.98 -21.14 0.59
C GLU A 90 29.40 -21.38 0.06
N LYS A 91 30.14 -20.34 -0.35
CA LYS A 91 31.48 -20.48 -0.95
C LYS A 91 32.62 -19.83 -0.17
N LYS A 92 32.45 -19.58 1.12
CA LYS A 92 33.52 -19.14 2.00
C LYS A 92 33.81 -20.14 3.12
#